data_AF-F2FAG0-F1
#
_entry.id   AF-F2FAG0-F1
#
_cell.length_a   1.000
_cell.length_b   1.000
_cell.length_c   1.000
_cell.angle_alpha   90.00
_cell.angle_beta   90.00
_cell.angle_gamma   90.00
#
_symmetry.space_group_name_H-M   'P 1'
#
loop_
_entity.id
_entity.type
_entity.pdbx_description
1 polymer ?
#
loop_
_entity_poly.entity_id
_entity_poly.type
_entity_poly.pdbx_seq_one_letter_code
_entity_poly.pdbx_strand_id
1 'polypeptide(L)'
;MKSILKIPMNPIANLKEELKKMAPLSIALGHDNDVFVLLREEQIPLIGGSFPATVTEKSYRYQVVHLKDGQKKVLDLPEETWNYHYIQPIDDGHILLVCARSYYHDAQNIEENARVYDENGCFIRSFCLGDGIEHVFVTKNQEIWTGYFDEGVFGNYGWKDPVGSSGLVGWDASGGKMDSLEEDTEYYIFECLALNDVPNEGIWFFFSLESMIGVRKEGLTKYYPTEDMHFHAFAVKGETIIAYQGRGEHAFFELQREGKEYKTVRKLELMKPNGKPLEPQLVNNRENKLLFLDGNELYMYELKSDV
;
A
#
# COMPACT_ATOMS: atom_id res chain seq x y z
N MET A 1 -15.11 17.99 23.38
CA MET A 1 -14.33 16.74 23.14
C MET A 1 -15.26 15.76 22.46
N LYS A 2 -15.03 15.46 21.16
CA LYS A 2 -15.68 14.33 20.49
C LYS A 2 -15.28 13.06 21.27
N SER A 3 -16.24 12.22 21.65
CA SER A 3 -15.98 11.00 22.43
C SER A 3 -15.03 10.07 21.67
N ILE A 4 -13.99 9.54 22.34
CA ILE A 4 -13.15 8.49 21.76
C ILE A 4 -13.91 7.17 21.83
N LEU A 5 -14.10 6.51 20.68
CA LEU A 5 -14.69 5.18 20.61
C LEU A 5 -13.59 4.13 20.73
N LYS A 6 -13.63 3.32 21.79
CA LYS A 6 -12.70 2.19 21.96
C LYS A 6 -13.29 0.93 21.35
N ILE A 7 -12.55 0.28 20.46
CA ILE A 7 -12.99 -0.92 19.75
C ILE A 7 -12.07 -2.08 20.13
N PRO A 8 -12.60 -3.14 20.78
CA PRO A 8 -11.80 -4.32 21.08
C PRO A 8 -11.45 -5.09 19.81
N MET A 9 -10.19 -5.50 19.71
CA MET A 9 -9.63 -6.26 18.61
C MET A 9 -9.11 -7.60 19.12
N ASN A 10 -9.14 -8.62 18.25
CA ASN A 10 -8.44 -9.88 18.47
C ASN A 10 -7.43 -10.10 17.33
N PRO A 11 -6.27 -10.69 17.61
CA PRO A 11 -5.33 -11.04 16.56
C PRO A 11 -5.94 -12.11 15.66
N ILE A 12 -5.75 -11.97 14.35
CA ILE A 12 -6.18 -12.95 13.34
C ILE A 12 -5.10 -14.01 13.09
N ALA A 13 -3.83 -13.69 13.39
CA ALA A 13 -2.70 -14.60 13.28
C ALA A 13 -1.52 -14.11 14.13
N ASN A 14 -0.59 -15.02 14.41
CA ASN A 14 0.66 -14.72 15.10
C ASN A 14 1.86 -15.22 14.26
N LEU A 15 2.83 -14.34 14.05
CA LEU A 15 4.02 -14.53 13.21
C LEU A 15 5.32 -14.69 14.03
N LYS A 16 5.21 -15.03 15.32
CA LYS A 16 6.36 -15.10 16.24
C LYS A 16 7.51 -15.96 15.71
N GLU A 17 7.20 -17.08 15.06
CA GLU A 17 8.23 -18.01 14.59
C GLU A 17 8.96 -17.47 13.36
N GLU A 18 8.23 -16.86 12.43
CA GLU A 18 8.79 -16.24 11.23
C GLU A 18 9.65 -15.02 11.57
N LEU A 19 9.17 -14.19 12.49
CA LEU A 19 9.85 -12.95 12.90
C LEU A 19 11.07 -13.17 13.83
N LYS A 20 11.40 -14.41 14.20
CA LYS A 20 12.66 -14.71 14.93
C LYS A 20 13.91 -14.50 14.07
N LYS A 21 13.78 -14.68 12.76
CA LYS A 21 14.90 -14.66 11.80
C LYS A 21 14.75 -13.62 10.72
N MET A 22 13.54 -13.06 10.57
CA MET A 22 13.22 -12.13 9.49
C MET A 22 12.57 -10.87 10.07
N ALA A 23 12.84 -9.73 9.43
CA ALA A 23 12.14 -8.47 9.68
C ALA A 23 10.96 -8.32 8.70
N PRO A 24 9.81 -7.82 9.17
CA PRO A 24 8.68 -7.57 8.28
C PRO A 24 8.89 -6.28 7.48
N LEU A 25 8.57 -6.35 6.20
CA LEU A 25 8.81 -5.29 5.23
C LEU A 25 7.49 -4.70 4.72
N SER A 26 6.53 -5.57 4.40
CA SER A 26 5.25 -5.17 3.80
C SER A 26 4.15 -6.15 4.18
N ILE A 27 2.91 -5.66 4.21
CA ILE A 27 1.70 -6.50 4.35
C ILE A 27 0.69 -6.08 3.30
N ALA A 28 -0.11 -7.05 2.81
CA ALA A 28 -1.19 -6.79 1.88
C ALA A 28 -2.40 -7.68 2.15
N LEU A 29 -3.58 -7.14 1.85
CA LEU A 29 -4.82 -7.89 1.75
C LEU A 29 -5.07 -8.27 0.29
N GLY A 30 -5.36 -9.53 0.02
CA GLY A 30 -5.90 -9.97 -1.27
C GLY A 30 -7.42 -9.90 -1.33
N HIS A 31 -7.96 -10.15 -2.53
CA HIS A 31 -9.39 -10.07 -2.83
C HIS A 31 -10.23 -11.12 -2.12
N ASP A 32 -9.62 -12.25 -1.78
CA ASP A 32 -10.27 -13.34 -1.06
C ASP A 32 -10.10 -13.20 0.47
N ASN A 33 -9.68 -12.03 0.95
CA ASN A 33 -9.31 -11.77 2.36
C ASN A 33 -8.12 -12.58 2.86
N ASP A 34 -7.30 -13.08 1.95
CA ASP A 34 -6.01 -13.62 2.29
C ASP A 34 -5.02 -12.50 2.63
N VAL A 35 -4.09 -12.82 3.52
CA VAL A 35 -3.08 -11.89 4.01
C VAL A 35 -1.72 -12.33 3.51
N PHE A 36 -0.99 -11.39 2.94
CA PHE A 36 0.39 -11.57 2.51
C PHE A 36 1.30 -10.73 3.40
N VAL A 37 2.41 -11.32 3.84
CA VAL A 37 3.44 -10.63 4.61
C VAL A 37 4.78 -10.89 3.94
N LEU A 38 5.41 -9.82 3.45
CA LEU A 38 6.76 -9.85 2.91
C LEU A 38 7.75 -9.63 4.04
N LEU A 39 8.72 -10.55 4.15
CA LEU A 39 9.77 -10.55 5.16
C LEU A 39 11.15 -10.54 4.49
N ARG A 40 12.14 -9.95 5.17
CA ARG A 40 13.55 -9.92 4.74
C ARG A 40 14.46 -10.25 5.91
N GLU A 41 15.56 -10.97 5.68
CA GLU A 41 16.45 -11.42 6.75
C GLU A 41 17.21 -10.27 7.43
N GLU A 42 17.75 -9.34 6.65
CA GLU A 42 18.59 -8.25 7.13
C GLU A 42 18.11 -6.89 6.63
N GLN A 43 18.47 -5.78 7.29
CA GLN A 43 18.19 -4.45 6.75
C GLN A 43 19.11 -4.13 5.57
N ILE A 44 18.54 -3.62 4.49
CA ILE A 44 19.31 -3.11 3.34
C ILE A 44 19.80 -1.69 3.68
N PRO A 45 21.12 -1.41 3.57
CA PRO A 45 21.67 -0.08 3.85
C PRO A 45 21.25 0.92 2.77
N LEU A 46 21.08 2.18 3.19
CA LEU A 46 20.82 3.29 2.28
C LEU A 46 22.13 3.73 1.60
N ILE A 47 22.06 4.06 0.31
CA ILE A 47 23.11 4.73 -0.46
C ILE A 47 23.36 6.09 0.19
N GLY A 48 24.60 6.32 0.64
CA GLY A 48 25.00 7.56 1.32
C GLY A 48 24.23 7.84 2.62
N GLY A 49 23.50 6.86 3.17
CA GLY A 49 22.66 7.04 4.35
C GLY A 49 21.29 7.68 4.10
N SER A 50 20.91 7.95 2.85
CA SER A 50 19.66 8.67 2.53
C SER A 50 18.77 7.97 1.50
N PHE A 51 19.36 7.28 0.54
CA PHE A 51 18.64 6.81 -0.65
C PHE A 51 18.57 5.28 -0.71
N PRO A 52 17.39 4.65 -0.78
CA PRO A 52 17.30 3.21 -0.91
C PRO A 52 17.77 2.77 -2.30
N ALA A 53 18.71 1.83 -2.38
CA ALA A 53 19.07 1.25 -3.68
C ALA A 53 17.87 0.50 -4.27
N THR A 54 17.67 0.56 -5.59
CA THR A 54 16.74 -0.36 -6.27
C THR A 54 17.34 -1.75 -6.35
N VAL A 55 18.58 -1.83 -6.85
CA VAL A 55 19.39 -3.04 -6.96
C VAL A 55 20.57 -2.94 -6.01
N THR A 56 20.75 -3.93 -5.15
CA THR A 56 21.77 -3.98 -4.11
C THR A 56 23.05 -4.67 -4.58
N GLU A 57 24.18 -4.35 -3.95
CA GLU A 57 25.49 -4.94 -4.27
C GLU A 57 25.58 -6.44 -3.91
N LYS A 58 24.87 -6.85 -2.85
CA LYS A 58 24.76 -8.25 -2.43
C LYS A 58 23.31 -8.73 -2.52
N SER A 59 23.11 -10.04 -2.62
CA SER A 59 21.78 -10.62 -2.58
C SER A 59 21.23 -10.68 -1.16
N TYR A 60 19.91 -10.64 -1.05
CA TYR A 60 19.17 -10.75 0.21
C TYR A 60 18.11 -11.85 0.10
N ARG A 61 17.86 -12.52 1.22
CA ARG A 61 16.80 -13.52 1.33
C ARG A 61 15.47 -12.88 1.73
N TYR A 62 14.43 -13.29 1.02
CA TYR A 62 13.05 -12.89 1.28
C TYR A 62 12.18 -14.11 1.59
N GLN A 63 11.13 -13.88 2.37
CA GLN A 63 10.06 -14.86 2.59
C GLN A 63 8.71 -14.19 2.45
N VAL A 64 7.73 -14.94 1.96
CA VAL A 64 6.33 -14.53 1.95
C VAL A 64 5.54 -15.45 2.85
N VAL A 65 4.86 -14.88 3.84
CA VAL A 65 3.84 -15.59 4.61
C VAL A 65 2.50 -15.32 3.94
N HIS A 66 1.82 -16.38 3.53
CA HIS A 66 0.47 -16.33 2.98
C HIS A 66 -0.51 -16.99 3.94
N LEU A 67 -1.50 -16.23 4.39
CA LEU A 67 -2.58 -16.70 5.27
C LEU A 67 -3.88 -16.72 4.49
N LYS A 68 -4.49 -17.90 4.34
CA LYS A 68 -5.78 -18.06 3.66
C LYS A 68 -6.59 -19.15 4.36
N ASP A 69 -7.85 -18.88 4.66
CA ASP A 69 -8.78 -19.84 5.29
C ASP A 69 -8.22 -20.53 6.55
N GLY A 70 -7.50 -19.77 7.39
CA GLY A 70 -6.87 -20.25 8.61
C GLY A 70 -5.60 -21.09 8.40
N GLN A 71 -5.18 -21.31 7.15
CA GLN A 71 -3.92 -21.96 6.81
C GLN A 71 -2.81 -20.93 6.64
N LYS A 72 -1.61 -21.30 7.07
CA LYS A 72 -0.39 -20.52 6.87
C LYS A 72 0.57 -21.28 5.96
N LYS A 73 0.94 -20.67 4.84
CA LYS A 73 2.04 -21.11 3.98
C LYS A 73 3.19 -20.11 4.09
N VAL A 74 4.41 -20.62 4.07
CA VAL A 74 5.62 -19.80 4.01
C VAL A 74 6.36 -20.17 2.75
N LEU A 75 6.56 -19.19 1.87
CA LEU A 75 7.30 -19.31 0.63
C LEU A 75 8.68 -18.68 0.83
N ASP A 76 9.72 -19.47 0.61
CA ASP A 76 11.08 -18.98 0.45
C ASP A 76 11.28 -18.49 -0.98
N LEU A 77 11.69 -17.23 -1.13
CA LEU A 77 12.08 -16.67 -2.42
C LEU A 77 13.57 -16.93 -2.68
N PRO A 78 14.01 -16.94 -3.95
CA PRO A 78 15.43 -16.96 -4.26
C PRO A 78 16.14 -15.75 -3.65
N GLU A 79 17.44 -15.89 -3.41
CA GLU A 79 18.27 -14.74 -3.06
C GLU A 79 18.31 -13.77 -4.24
N GLU A 80 17.97 -12.51 -3.99
CA GLU A 80 17.81 -11.49 -5.02
C GLU A 80 18.55 -10.21 -4.65
N THR A 81 18.99 -9.46 -5.66
CA THR A 81 19.56 -8.12 -5.47
C THR A 81 18.51 -7.02 -5.50
N TRP A 82 17.24 -7.34 -5.76
CA TRP A 82 16.17 -6.35 -5.79
C TRP A 82 15.72 -5.98 -4.38
N ASN A 83 15.68 -4.68 -4.09
CA ASN A 83 15.23 -4.16 -2.81
C ASN A 83 13.70 -3.97 -2.82
N TYR A 84 12.96 -5.05 -2.58
CA TYR A 84 11.50 -4.99 -2.52
C TYR A 84 10.98 -4.15 -1.35
N HIS A 85 9.78 -3.59 -1.52
CA HIS A 85 9.08 -2.76 -0.55
C HIS A 85 7.57 -3.09 -0.47
N TYR A 86 6.99 -3.55 -1.56
CA TYR A 86 5.56 -3.87 -1.65
C TYR A 86 5.33 -5.30 -2.10
N ILE A 87 4.20 -5.87 -1.66
CA ILE A 87 3.69 -7.16 -2.09
C ILE A 87 2.21 -7.02 -2.45
N GLN A 88 1.77 -7.65 -3.53
CA GLN A 88 0.36 -7.79 -3.88
C GLN A 88 0.12 -9.17 -4.53
N PRO A 89 -1.02 -9.84 -4.29
CA PRO A 89 -1.42 -10.97 -5.11
C PRO A 89 -1.73 -10.53 -6.55
N ILE A 90 -1.36 -11.36 -7.52
CA ILE A 90 -1.63 -11.13 -8.95
C ILE A 90 -1.86 -12.45 -9.69
N ASP A 91 -2.46 -12.41 -10.88
CA ASP A 91 -2.70 -13.56 -11.77
C ASP A 91 -3.29 -14.81 -11.10
N ASP A 92 -4.25 -14.66 -10.17
CA ASP A 92 -4.90 -15.79 -9.50
C ASP A 92 -3.96 -16.85 -8.91
N GLY A 93 -2.86 -16.44 -8.27
CA GLY A 93 -1.94 -17.36 -7.57
C GLY A 93 -0.48 -16.95 -7.59
N HIS A 94 -0.14 -15.91 -8.34
CA HIS A 94 1.18 -15.30 -8.32
C HIS A 94 1.25 -14.18 -7.28
N ILE A 95 2.47 -13.75 -7.00
CA ILE A 95 2.78 -12.59 -6.16
C ILE A 95 3.58 -11.58 -6.97
N LEU A 96 3.17 -10.32 -6.87
CA LEU A 96 3.89 -9.16 -7.37
C LEU A 96 4.71 -8.58 -6.23
N LEU A 97 6.03 -8.46 -6.42
CA LEU A 97 6.93 -7.75 -5.55
C LEU A 97 7.42 -6.49 -6.26
N VAL A 98 7.39 -5.35 -5.57
CA VAL A 98 7.76 -4.05 -6.16
C VAL A 98 8.78 -3.34 -5.30
N CYS A 99 9.81 -2.80 -5.93
CA CYS A 99 10.75 -1.87 -5.30
C CYS A 99 10.17 -0.45 -5.39
N ALA A 100 10.23 0.33 -4.32
CA ALA A 100 9.78 1.72 -4.31
C ALA A 100 10.58 2.62 -5.28
N ARG A 101 11.80 2.19 -5.63
CA ARG A 101 12.72 2.91 -6.49
C ARG A 101 12.89 2.23 -7.85
N SER A 102 13.26 3.02 -8.86
CA SER A 102 13.68 2.54 -10.18
C SER A 102 14.64 3.55 -10.80
N TYR A 103 15.82 3.12 -11.20
CA TYR A 103 16.80 3.96 -11.89
C TYR A 103 16.55 3.94 -13.39
N TYR A 104 16.51 5.13 -13.99
CA TYR A 104 16.52 5.32 -15.43
C TYR A 104 17.95 5.60 -15.88
N HIS A 105 18.62 4.60 -16.47
CA HIS A 105 19.92 4.80 -17.11
C HIS A 105 19.74 5.35 -18.53
N ASP A 106 18.93 4.64 -19.32
CA ASP A 106 18.50 5.02 -20.66
C ASP A 106 17.30 4.15 -21.09
N ALA A 107 16.74 4.41 -22.27
CA ALA A 107 15.54 3.73 -22.78
C ALA A 107 15.71 2.22 -23.04
N GLN A 108 16.93 1.69 -23.05
CA GLN A 108 17.23 0.26 -23.23
C GLN A 108 17.60 -0.43 -21.90
N ASN A 109 17.95 0.35 -20.87
CA ASN A 109 18.46 -0.13 -19.60
C ASN A 109 17.69 0.52 -18.44
N ILE A 110 16.37 0.35 -18.42
CA ILE A 110 15.52 0.83 -17.32
C ILE A 110 15.42 -0.29 -16.26
N GLU A 111 15.53 0.05 -14.99
CA GLU A 111 15.32 -0.92 -13.92
C GLU A 111 13.84 -1.33 -13.82
N GLU A 112 13.58 -2.60 -14.09
CA GLU A 112 12.25 -3.22 -13.96
C GLU A 112 11.96 -3.57 -12.50
N ASN A 113 11.56 -2.55 -11.75
CA ASN A 113 11.34 -2.61 -10.30
C ASN A 113 10.13 -3.46 -9.85
N ALA A 114 9.31 -3.96 -10.77
CA ALA A 114 8.20 -4.87 -10.51
C ALA A 114 8.53 -6.28 -10.99
N ARG A 115 8.37 -7.28 -10.12
CA ARG A 115 8.76 -8.67 -10.37
C ARG A 115 7.65 -9.62 -9.91
N VAL A 116 7.24 -10.52 -10.79
CA VAL A 116 6.18 -11.50 -10.53
C VAL A 116 6.80 -12.87 -10.30
N TYR A 117 6.37 -13.52 -9.23
CA TYR A 117 6.77 -14.88 -8.86
C TYR A 117 5.55 -15.78 -8.71
N ASP A 118 5.70 -17.07 -9.01
CA ASP A 118 4.65 -18.06 -8.75
C ASP A 118 4.63 -18.51 -7.28
N GLU A 119 3.68 -19.41 -6.96
CA GLU A 119 3.53 -19.97 -5.60
C GLU A 119 4.71 -20.83 -5.13
N ASN A 120 5.64 -21.18 -6.03
CA ASN A 120 6.87 -21.93 -5.75
C ASN A 120 8.11 -21.00 -5.69
N GLY A 121 7.92 -19.69 -5.84
CA GLY A 121 9.01 -18.71 -5.84
C GLY A 121 9.82 -18.67 -7.13
N CYS A 122 9.29 -19.23 -8.22
CA CYS A 122 9.90 -19.13 -9.53
C CYS A 122 9.56 -17.78 -10.16
N PHE A 123 10.59 -17.09 -10.66
CA PHE A 123 10.43 -15.83 -11.37
C PHE A 123 9.67 -16.04 -12.69
N ILE A 124 8.64 -15.22 -12.93
CA ILE A 124 7.77 -15.31 -14.10
C ILE A 124 8.06 -14.19 -15.10
N ARG A 125 8.01 -12.94 -14.63
CA ARG A 125 8.24 -11.74 -15.47
C ARG A 125 8.59 -10.52 -14.63
N SER A 126 9.14 -9.51 -15.28
CA SER A 126 9.39 -8.18 -14.73
C SER A 126 8.97 -7.08 -15.68
N PHE A 127 8.74 -5.89 -15.13
CA PHE A 127 8.40 -4.67 -15.86
C PHE A 127 8.73 -3.44 -15.00
N CYS A 128 8.74 -2.26 -15.61
CA CYS A 128 8.99 -0.99 -14.93
C CYS A 128 7.66 -0.31 -14.56
N LEU A 129 7.52 0.06 -13.28
CA LEU A 129 6.42 0.88 -12.77
C LEU A 129 6.88 2.30 -12.39
N GLY A 130 8.10 2.70 -12.74
CA GLY A 130 8.66 4.01 -12.43
C GLY A 130 9.28 4.13 -11.04
N ASP A 131 9.96 5.26 -10.81
CA ASP A 131 10.58 5.61 -9.52
C ASP A 131 9.58 6.25 -8.56
N GLY A 132 9.93 6.26 -7.27
CA GLY A 132 9.24 7.04 -6.26
C GLY A 132 7.81 6.57 -5.95
N ILE A 133 7.60 5.26 -5.91
CA ILE A 133 6.31 4.64 -5.57
C ILE A 133 6.11 4.71 -4.05
N GLU A 134 4.96 5.21 -3.61
CA GLU A 134 4.52 5.21 -2.20
C GLU A 134 3.53 4.08 -1.91
N HIS A 135 2.66 3.73 -2.88
CA HIS A 135 1.63 2.67 -2.73
C HIS A 135 1.48 1.83 -4.00
N VAL A 136 1.17 0.54 -3.82
CA VAL A 136 0.86 -0.41 -4.89
C VAL A 136 -0.39 -1.20 -4.52
N PHE A 137 -1.37 -1.23 -5.40
CA PHE A 137 -2.58 -2.07 -5.29
C PHE A 137 -2.79 -2.88 -6.56
N VAL A 138 -3.23 -4.12 -6.42
CA VAL A 138 -3.75 -4.92 -7.53
C VAL A 138 -5.26 -5.07 -7.36
N THR A 139 -6.04 -4.71 -8.38
CA THR A 139 -7.50 -4.83 -8.38
C THR A 139 -7.92 -6.26 -8.70
N LYS A 140 -9.21 -6.58 -8.50
CA LYS A 140 -9.75 -7.92 -8.78
C LYS A 140 -9.66 -8.28 -10.27
N ASN A 141 -9.61 -7.25 -11.13
CA ASN A 141 -9.45 -7.41 -12.57
C ASN A 141 -7.96 -7.50 -12.98
N GLN A 142 -7.05 -7.65 -12.02
CA GLN A 142 -5.60 -7.70 -12.22
C GLN A 142 -4.98 -6.43 -12.81
N GLU A 143 -5.63 -5.29 -12.59
CA GLU A 143 -5.06 -3.98 -12.87
C GLU A 143 -4.16 -3.59 -11.70
N ILE A 144 -2.98 -3.07 -12.00
CA ILE A 144 -2.05 -2.56 -10.98
C ILE A 144 -2.28 -1.05 -10.89
N TRP A 145 -2.32 -0.49 -9.69
CA TRP A 145 -2.38 0.94 -9.46
C TRP A 145 -1.24 1.37 -8.54
N THR A 146 -0.51 2.37 -8.97
CA THR A 146 0.63 2.94 -8.25
C THR A 146 0.36 4.39 -7.90
N GLY A 147 0.52 4.70 -6.62
CA GLY A 147 0.58 6.08 -6.12
C GLY A 147 2.03 6.47 -5.89
N TYR A 148 2.40 7.69 -6.28
CA TYR A 148 3.77 8.19 -6.22
C TYR A 148 3.94 9.28 -5.15
N PHE A 149 5.13 9.36 -4.56
CA PHE A 149 5.56 10.50 -3.75
C PHE A 149 6.37 11.49 -4.59
N ASP A 150 6.78 12.61 -3.99
CA ASP A 150 7.34 13.77 -4.69
C ASP A 150 8.48 13.42 -5.66
N GLU A 151 9.42 12.55 -5.28
CA GLU A 151 10.53 12.14 -6.15
C GLU A 151 10.07 11.35 -7.39
N GLY A 152 8.98 10.57 -7.28
CA GLY A 152 8.37 9.86 -8.40
C GLY A 152 7.53 10.76 -9.32
N VAL A 153 7.10 11.92 -8.81
CA VAL A 153 6.32 12.93 -9.54
C VAL A 153 7.24 13.93 -10.24
N PHE A 154 8.26 14.44 -9.55
CA PHE A 154 9.18 15.45 -10.06
C PHE A 154 10.40 14.88 -10.78
N GLY A 155 10.71 13.61 -10.55
CA GLY A 155 11.86 12.92 -11.13
C GLY A 155 13.06 12.88 -10.18
N ASN A 156 13.56 11.67 -9.94
CA ASN A 156 14.83 11.38 -9.30
C ASN A 156 15.44 10.15 -10.00
N TYR A 157 16.60 9.65 -9.55
CA TYR A 157 17.19 8.39 -10.04
C TYR A 157 17.32 8.33 -11.58
N GLY A 158 17.71 9.45 -12.19
CA GLY A 158 17.93 9.56 -13.64
C GLY A 158 16.68 9.92 -14.46
N TRP A 159 15.48 9.91 -13.87
CA TRP A 159 14.23 10.27 -14.54
C TRP A 159 14.13 11.79 -14.75
N LYS A 160 14.10 12.22 -16.02
CA LYS A 160 13.78 13.61 -16.41
C LYS A 160 12.31 13.81 -16.72
N ASP A 161 11.71 12.79 -17.32
CA ASP A 161 10.28 12.70 -17.64
C ASP A 161 9.74 11.49 -16.85
N PRO A 162 9.38 11.70 -15.56
CA PRO A 162 9.05 10.59 -14.68
C PRO A 162 7.72 9.94 -15.05
N VAL A 163 7.70 8.61 -14.98
CA VAL A 163 6.50 7.78 -15.17
C VAL A 163 5.36 8.21 -14.25
N GLY A 164 5.68 8.54 -12.99
CA GLY A 164 4.73 8.93 -11.96
C GLY A 164 4.35 10.41 -11.97
N SER A 165 4.62 11.16 -13.04
CA SER A 165 4.42 12.63 -13.08
C SER A 165 2.98 13.10 -12.78
N SER A 166 1.99 12.23 -12.92
CA SER A 166 0.59 12.50 -12.57
C SER A 166 0.21 12.12 -11.14
N GLY A 167 1.14 11.60 -10.33
CA GLY A 167 0.91 11.15 -8.94
C GLY A 167 0.17 9.82 -8.79
N LEU A 168 -0.64 9.42 -9.77
CA LEU A 168 -1.36 8.14 -9.84
C LEU A 168 -1.30 7.56 -11.26
N VAL A 169 -0.98 6.29 -11.38
CA VAL A 169 -0.95 5.55 -12.67
C VAL A 169 -1.57 4.17 -12.52
N GLY A 170 -2.40 3.79 -13.51
CA GLY A 170 -3.00 2.47 -13.64
C GLY A 170 -2.34 1.67 -14.77
N TRP A 171 -2.18 0.37 -14.55
CA TRP A 171 -1.46 -0.56 -15.42
C TRP A 171 -2.24 -1.85 -15.62
N ASP A 172 -2.02 -2.51 -16.74
CA ASP A 172 -2.40 -3.91 -16.90
C ASP A 172 -1.45 -4.85 -16.13
N ALA A 173 -1.81 -6.13 -16.06
CA ALA A 173 -1.02 -7.15 -15.36
C ALA A 173 0.39 -7.38 -15.97
N SER A 174 0.66 -6.89 -17.17
CA SER A 174 1.95 -7.00 -17.86
C SER A 174 2.80 -5.73 -17.73
N GLY A 175 2.32 -4.70 -17.04
CA GLY A 175 3.01 -3.41 -16.88
C GLY A 175 2.76 -2.42 -18.02
N GLY A 176 1.75 -2.65 -18.86
CA GLY A 176 1.28 -1.67 -19.84
C GLY A 176 0.43 -0.59 -19.17
N LYS A 177 0.79 0.68 -19.35
CA LYS A 177 0.02 1.81 -18.80
C LYS A 177 -1.38 1.86 -19.44
N MET A 178 -2.42 1.90 -18.62
CA MET A 178 -3.82 1.93 -19.03
C MET A 178 -4.55 3.21 -18.65
N ASP A 179 -4.18 3.83 -17.52
CA ASP A 179 -4.84 5.03 -16.99
C ASP A 179 -3.83 5.89 -16.22
N SER A 180 -4.14 7.18 -16.06
CA SER A 180 -3.37 8.14 -15.29
C SER A 180 -4.23 9.36 -14.95
N LEU A 181 -3.61 10.31 -14.24
CA LEU A 181 -4.18 11.64 -14.02
C LEU A 181 -3.52 12.71 -14.90
N GLU A 182 -2.83 12.34 -15.98
CA GLU A 182 -2.12 13.32 -16.83
C GLU A 182 -3.07 14.30 -17.53
N GLU A 183 -4.27 13.85 -17.90
CA GLU A 183 -5.31 14.69 -18.50
C GLU A 183 -6.18 15.39 -17.46
N ASP A 184 -6.05 15.03 -16.18
CA ASP A 184 -6.80 15.65 -15.08
C ASP A 184 -6.06 16.90 -14.59
N THR A 185 -6.60 18.06 -14.94
CA THR A 185 -5.97 19.35 -14.60
C THR A 185 -6.61 20.02 -13.38
N GLU A 186 -7.53 19.35 -12.67
CA GLU A 186 -8.20 19.96 -11.51
C GLU A 186 -7.24 20.11 -10.34
N TYR A 187 -6.43 19.08 -10.08
CA TYR A 187 -5.45 19.07 -9.00
C TYR A 187 -4.12 18.49 -9.46
N TYR A 188 -3.03 19.02 -8.90
CA TYR A 188 -1.71 18.44 -9.07
C TYR A 188 -1.35 17.61 -7.83
N ILE A 189 -1.04 16.33 -8.03
CA ILE A 189 -0.77 15.38 -6.95
C ILE A 189 0.74 15.20 -6.81
N PHE A 190 1.33 15.89 -5.83
CA PHE A 190 2.75 15.70 -5.49
C PHE A 190 2.99 14.44 -4.66
N GLU A 191 2.05 14.09 -3.79
CA GLU A 191 2.17 12.94 -2.89
C GLU A 191 0.83 12.21 -2.79
N CYS A 192 0.75 11.02 -3.37
CA CYS A 192 -0.35 10.10 -3.13
C CYS A 192 -0.11 9.41 -1.78
N LEU A 193 -0.65 9.98 -0.70
CA LEU A 193 -0.38 9.54 0.66
C LEU A 193 -1.12 8.27 1.08
N ALA A 194 -2.25 7.95 0.44
CA ALA A 194 -2.98 6.70 0.66
C ALA A 194 -3.70 6.25 -0.61
N LEU A 195 -3.89 4.94 -0.78
CA LEU A 195 -4.54 4.32 -1.94
C LEU A 195 -5.46 3.18 -1.47
N ASN A 196 -6.61 3.00 -2.12
CA ASN A 196 -7.55 1.92 -1.84
C ASN A 196 -8.32 1.51 -3.10
N ASP A 197 -8.53 0.22 -3.25
CA ASP A 197 -9.41 -0.35 -4.28
C ASP A 197 -10.77 -0.67 -3.66
N VAL A 198 -11.84 -0.06 -4.19
CA VAL A 198 -13.22 -0.28 -3.74
C VAL A 198 -14.02 -0.80 -4.94
N PRO A 199 -14.33 -2.11 -5.01
CA PRO A 199 -14.98 -2.74 -6.15
C PRO A 199 -16.25 -2.01 -6.57
N ASN A 200 -16.38 -1.78 -7.87
CA ASN A 200 -17.47 -1.03 -8.51
C ASN A 200 -17.55 0.47 -8.18
N GLU A 201 -16.80 0.98 -7.20
CA GLU A 201 -16.73 2.40 -6.87
C GLU A 201 -15.52 3.10 -7.52
N GLY A 202 -14.41 2.37 -7.65
CA GLY A 202 -13.19 2.84 -8.32
C GLY A 202 -11.98 2.84 -7.40
N ILE A 203 -10.94 3.54 -7.84
CA ILE A 203 -9.70 3.71 -7.08
C ILE A 203 -9.80 4.97 -6.25
N TRP A 204 -9.75 4.80 -4.94
CA TRP A 204 -9.76 5.89 -3.97
C TRP A 204 -8.33 6.24 -3.59
N PHE A 205 -8.02 7.52 -3.51
CA PHE A 205 -6.70 7.98 -3.11
C PHE A 205 -6.80 9.26 -2.29
N PHE A 206 -5.78 9.53 -1.49
CA PHE A 206 -5.67 10.75 -0.67
C PHE A 206 -4.35 11.47 -0.95
N PHE A 207 -4.37 12.79 -1.04
CA PHE A 207 -3.18 13.62 -1.30
C PHE A 207 -3.12 14.89 -0.43
N SER A 208 -1.89 15.27 -0.06
CA SER A 208 -1.59 16.10 1.11
C SER A 208 -1.92 17.60 0.98
N LEU A 209 -1.45 18.26 -0.09
CA LEU A 209 -1.48 19.73 -0.15
C LEU A 209 -2.86 20.35 0.01
N GLU A 210 -3.89 19.69 -0.52
CA GLU A 210 -5.27 20.17 -0.50
C GLU A 210 -6.15 19.37 0.47
N SER A 211 -5.58 18.37 1.17
CA SER A 211 -6.33 17.42 2.01
C SER A 211 -7.57 16.87 1.28
N MET A 212 -7.32 16.18 0.16
CA MET A 212 -8.37 15.75 -0.76
C MET A 212 -8.43 14.23 -0.88
N ILE A 213 -9.65 13.69 -0.89
CA ILE A 213 -9.94 12.34 -1.33
C ILE A 213 -10.35 12.39 -2.80
N GLY A 214 -9.60 11.72 -3.67
CA GLY A 214 -9.97 11.49 -5.06
C GLY A 214 -10.58 10.10 -5.25
N VAL A 215 -11.57 10.00 -6.14
CA VAL A 215 -12.16 8.73 -6.58
C VAL A 215 -12.10 8.66 -8.09
N ARG A 216 -11.17 7.85 -8.60
CA ARG A 216 -10.92 7.61 -10.03
C ARG A 216 -11.76 6.43 -10.51
N LYS A 217 -12.62 6.66 -11.51
CA LYS A 217 -13.42 5.61 -12.15
C LYS A 217 -13.68 5.96 -13.61
N GLU A 218 -13.42 5.01 -14.52
CA GLU A 218 -13.79 5.11 -15.94
C GLU A 218 -13.37 6.43 -16.61
N GLY A 219 -12.08 6.82 -16.52
CA GLY A 219 -11.65 8.05 -17.20
C GLY A 219 -11.96 9.36 -16.46
N LEU A 220 -12.81 9.34 -15.42
CA LEU A 220 -13.13 10.50 -14.57
C LEU A 220 -12.63 10.41 -13.11
N THR A 221 -12.38 11.58 -12.51
CA THR A 221 -12.09 11.72 -11.08
C THR A 221 -13.15 12.57 -10.40
N LYS A 222 -13.52 12.20 -9.17
CA LYS A 222 -14.30 13.06 -8.26
C LYS A 222 -13.47 13.36 -7.03
N TYR A 223 -13.46 14.62 -6.62
CA TYR A 223 -12.71 15.08 -5.45
C TYR A 223 -13.65 15.46 -4.30
N TYR A 224 -13.24 15.10 -3.09
CA TYR A 224 -13.93 15.42 -1.85
C TYR A 224 -12.92 15.99 -0.85
N PRO A 225 -13.07 17.26 -0.43
CA PRO A 225 -12.24 17.83 0.61
C PRO A 225 -12.42 17.10 1.94
N THR A 226 -11.36 17.01 2.72
CA THR A 226 -11.40 16.63 4.12
C THR A 226 -11.13 17.83 5.02
N GLU A 227 -11.40 17.70 6.33
CA GLU A 227 -10.78 18.61 7.31
C GLU A 227 -9.25 18.52 7.18
N ASP A 228 -8.51 19.56 7.56
CA ASP A 228 -7.03 19.62 7.52
C ASP A 228 -6.42 18.46 8.32
N MET A 229 -6.17 17.35 7.64
CA MET A 229 -5.81 16.06 8.21
C MET A 229 -4.95 15.30 7.22
N HIS A 230 -4.06 14.46 7.75
CA HIS A 230 -3.19 13.63 6.95
C HIS A 230 -3.44 12.16 7.34
N PHE A 231 -3.51 11.26 6.36
CA PHE A 231 -3.59 9.83 6.61
C PHE A 231 -2.94 9.00 5.52
N HIS A 232 -2.49 7.80 5.91
CA HIS A 232 -1.68 6.91 5.07
C HIS A 232 -2.37 5.60 4.69
N ALA A 233 -3.49 5.29 5.34
CA ALA A 233 -4.34 4.15 4.99
C ALA A 233 -5.78 4.47 5.38
N PHE A 234 -6.75 3.91 4.65
CA PHE A 234 -8.15 4.12 4.98
C PHE A 234 -9.02 2.97 4.47
N ALA A 235 -10.07 2.67 5.23
CA ALA A 235 -11.16 1.77 4.84
C ALA A 235 -12.38 2.60 4.43
N VAL A 236 -13.06 2.20 3.36
CA VAL A 236 -14.25 2.87 2.82
C VAL A 236 -15.44 1.94 2.86
N LYS A 237 -16.59 2.46 3.31
CA LYS A 237 -17.87 1.78 3.12
C LYS A 237 -18.98 2.79 2.90
N GLY A 238 -19.43 2.93 1.65
CA GLY A 238 -20.39 3.95 1.27
C GLY A 238 -19.86 5.35 1.59
N GLU A 239 -20.56 6.06 2.47
CA GLU A 239 -20.21 7.44 2.85
C GLU A 239 -19.34 7.54 4.10
N THR A 240 -18.92 6.41 4.67
CA THR A 240 -18.10 6.36 5.89
C THR A 240 -16.69 5.92 5.56
N ILE A 241 -15.71 6.59 6.17
CA ILE A 241 -14.29 6.25 6.06
C ILE A 241 -13.69 6.07 7.45
N ILE A 242 -12.90 5.02 7.64
CA ILE A 242 -11.97 4.95 8.78
C ILE A 242 -10.57 5.23 8.27
N ALA A 243 -10.02 6.39 8.63
CA ALA A 243 -8.69 6.83 8.25
C ALA A 243 -7.67 6.55 9.36
N TYR A 244 -6.46 6.12 8.97
CA TYR A 244 -5.32 5.93 9.84
C TYR A 244 -4.24 6.97 9.52
N GLN A 245 -3.97 7.86 10.46
CA GLN A 245 -3.07 9.01 10.26
C GLN A 245 -1.64 8.58 9.94
N GLY A 246 -1.06 7.64 10.68
CA GLY A 246 0.30 7.16 10.46
C GLY A 246 1.40 8.19 10.78
N ARG A 247 2.67 7.81 10.55
CA ARG A 247 3.94 8.55 10.80
C ARG A 247 3.91 9.51 12.00
N GLY A 248 4.31 9.02 13.16
CA GLY A 248 4.49 9.82 14.38
C GLY A 248 3.28 9.84 15.31
N GLU A 249 2.06 9.73 14.78
CA GLU A 249 0.83 9.62 15.56
C GLU A 249 -0.03 8.41 15.13
N HIS A 250 -0.18 7.43 16.02
CA HIS A 250 -1.06 6.27 15.81
C HIS A 250 -2.50 6.65 16.16
N ALA A 251 -3.19 7.34 15.24
CA ALA A 251 -4.57 7.79 15.42
C ALA A 251 -5.49 7.27 14.32
N PHE A 252 -6.72 6.91 14.72
CA PHE A 252 -7.79 6.50 13.84
C PHE A 252 -8.92 7.51 13.90
N PHE A 253 -9.48 7.87 12.75
CA PHE A 253 -10.59 8.80 12.64
C PHE A 253 -11.71 8.21 11.81
N GLU A 254 -12.94 8.39 12.27
CA GLU A 254 -14.14 8.12 11.48
C GLU A 254 -14.52 9.40 10.78
N LEU A 255 -14.61 9.36 9.46
CA LEU A 255 -15.07 10.46 8.64
C LEU A 255 -16.41 10.06 8.01
N GLN A 256 -17.31 11.03 7.90
CA GLN A 256 -18.60 10.86 7.23
C GLN A 256 -18.75 11.90 6.13
N ARG A 257 -19.31 11.49 4.99
CA ARG A 257 -19.63 12.42 3.91
C ARG A 257 -20.78 13.32 4.31
N GLU A 258 -20.57 14.63 4.20
CA GLU A 258 -21.58 15.67 4.34
C GLU A 258 -21.64 16.49 3.05
N GLY A 259 -22.55 16.14 2.14
CA GLY A 259 -22.62 16.78 0.82
C GLY A 259 -21.40 16.47 -0.05
N LYS A 260 -20.49 17.42 -0.21
CA LYS A 260 -19.29 17.30 -1.06
C LYS A 260 -17.98 17.14 -0.28
N GLU A 261 -18.04 17.08 1.04
CA GLU A 261 -16.86 17.01 1.91
C GLU A 261 -16.96 15.81 2.86
N TYR A 262 -15.82 15.35 3.36
CA TYR A 262 -15.75 14.37 4.45
C TYR A 262 -15.34 15.09 5.75
N LYS A 263 -16.13 14.92 6.81
CA LYS A 263 -15.84 15.50 8.12
C LYS A 263 -15.53 14.44 9.16
N THR A 264 -14.61 14.75 10.06
CA THR A 264 -14.30 13.87 11.19
C THR A 264 -15.52 13.80 12.11
N VAL A 265 -16.07 12.61 12.33
CA VAL A 265 -17.15 12.36 13.30
C VAL A 265 -16.57 12.15 14.69
N ARG A 266 -15.57 11.26 14.80
CA ARG A 266 -14.93 10.90 16.08
C ARG A 266 -13.53 10.31 15.89
N LYS A 267 -12.77 10.25 16.99
CA LYS A 267 -11.52 9.49 17.07
C LYS A 267 -11.82 8.07 17.57
N LEU A 268 -11.11 7.09 17.03
CA LEU A 268 -11.17 5.70 17.48
C LEU A 268 -9.85 5.27 18.12
N GLU A 269 -9.95 4.31 19.04
CA GLU A 269 -8.82 3.63 19.66
C GLU A 269 -9.07 2.12 19.52
N LEU A 270 -8.30 1.47 18.64
CA LEU A 270 -8.37 0.03 18.46
C LEU A 270 -7.56 -0.64 19.59
N MET A 271 -8.20 -1.50 20.38
CA MET A 271 -7.67 -2.03 21.63
C MET A 271 -7.27 -3.49 21.51
N LYS A 272 -6.03 -3.82 21.87
CA LYS A 272 -5.55 -5.20 21.98
C LYS A 272 -6.20 -5.93 23.16
N PRO A 273 -6.21 -7.28 23.19
CA PRO A 273 -6.76 -8.06 24.31
C PRO A 273 -6.10 -7.77 25.67
N ASN A 274 -4.86 -7.27 25.67
CA ASN A 274 -4.14 -6.86 26.88
C ASN A 274 -4.54 -5.46 27.41
N GLY A 275 -5.52 -4.80 26.78
CA GLY A 275 -6.03 -3.49 27.18
C GLY A 275 -5.21 -2.29 26.69
N LYS A 276 -4.15 -2.50 25.90
CA LYS A 276 -3.36 -1.42 25.28
C LYS A 276 -3.89 -1.07 23.87
N PRO A 277 -3.74 0.19 23.41
CA PRO A 277 -4.01 0.54 22.01
C PRO A 277 -3.11 -0.23 21.03
N LEU A 278 -3.58 -0.41 19.80
CA LEU A 278 -2.75 -0.83 18.68
C LEU A 278 -1.72 0.25 18.33
N GLU A 279 -0.47 -0.18 18.17
CA GLU A 279 0.68 0.63 17.74
C GLU A 279 1.34 -0.10 16.56
N PRO A 280 0.69 -0.10 15.39
CA PRO A 280 1.11 -0.95 14.30
C PRO A 280 2.41 -0.46 13.66
N GLN A 281 3.31 -1.39 13.37
CA GLN A 281 4.55 -1.14 12.63
C GLN A 281 4.34 -1.20 11.11
N LEU A 282 3.34 -1.96 10.65
CA LEU A 282 2.90 -1.99 9.25
C LEU A 282 1.37 -1.89 9.20
N VAL A 283 0.87 -1.15 8.21
CA VAL A 283 -0.56 -0.96 7.96
C VAL A 283 -0.81 -1.10 6.46
N ASN A 284 -1.91 -1.76 6.11
CA ASN A 284 -2.44 -1.80 4.76
C ASN A 284 -3.97 -1.78 4.81
N ASN A 285 -4.63 -1.60 3.68
CA ASN A 285 -6.09 -1.56 3.58
C ASN A 285 -6.54 -2.28 2.33
N ARG A 286 -7.83 -2.60 2.28
CA ARG A 286 -8.54 -2.98 1.06
C ARG A 286 -10.02 -2.80 1.32
N GLU A 287 -10.74 -2.14 0.42
CA GLU A 287 -12.18 -1.94 0.55
C GLU A 287 -12.55 -1.30 1.90
N ASN A 288 -13.39 -1.98 2.68
CA ASN A 288 -13.84 -1.59 4.01
C ASN A 288 -12.93 -2.13 5.14
N LYS A 289 -11.71 -2.57 4.84
CA LYS A 289 -10.82 -3.24 5.81
C LYS A 289 -9.48 -2.52 5.97
N LEU A 290 -8.99 -2.56 7.20
CA LEU A 290 -7.63 -2.19 7.59
C LEU A 290 -6.93 -3.41 8.18
N LEU A 291 -5.71 -3.67 7.73
CA LEU A 291 -4.83 -4.72 8.22
C LEU A 291 -3.65 -4.08 8.94
N PHE A 292 -3.27 -4.67 10.07
CA PHE A 292 -2.20 -4.19 10.92
C PHE A 292 -1.25 -5.31 11.31
N LEU A 293 0.04 -5.02 11.33
CA LEU A 293 1.02 -5.81 12.07
C LEU A 293 1.46 -4.99 13.30
N ASP A 294 1.25 -5.50 14.51
CA ASP A 294 1.68 -4.90 15.77
C ASP A 294 2.53 -5.93 16.54
N GLY A 295 3.84 -5.70 16.58
CA GLY A 295 4.81 -6.66 17.08
C GLY A 295 4.85 -7.93 16.21
N ASN A 296 4.26 -9.01 16.71
CA ASN A 296 4.19 -10.30 16.03
C ASN A 296 2.75 -10.75 15.73
N GLU A 297 1.77 -9.88 15.94
CA GLU A 297 0.36 -10.21 15.77
C GLU A 297 -0.24 -9.41 14.63
N LEU A 298 -0.97 -10.12 13.77
CA LEU A 298 -1.79 -9.49 12.74
C LEU A 298 -3.18 -9.20 13.30
N TYR A 299 -3.68 -8.01 13.03
CA TYR A 299 -5.03 -7.59 13.39
C TYR A 299 -5.74 -7.08 12.13
N MET A 300 -7.04 -7.32 12.04
CA MET A 300 -7.86 -6.81 10.93
C MET A 300 -9.10 -6.13 11.49
N TYR A 301 -9.28 -4.86 11.13
CA TYR A 301 -10.48 -4.11 11.37
C TYR A 301 -11.32 -4.08 10.11
N GLU A 302 -12.61 -4.36 10.25
CA GLU A 302 -13.58 -4.23 9.18
C GLU A 302 -14.61 -3.17 9.56
N LEU A 303 -14.72 -2.13 8.73
CA LEU A 303 -15.78 -1.15 8.82
C LEU A 303 -17.11 -1.84 8.51
N LYS A 304 -17.94 -1.94 9.54
CA LYS A 304 -19.30 -2.46 9.42
C LYS A 304 -20.24 -1.33 9.03
N SER A 305 -21.34 -1.68 8.38
CA SER A 305 -22.40 -0.68 8.19
C SER A 305 -23.01 -0.41 9.57
N ASP A 306 -23.28 0.85 9.87
CA ASP A 306 -24.29 1.13 10.88
C ASP A 306 -25.61 0.52 10.38
N VAL A 307 -26.26 -0.29 11.22
CA VAL A 307 -27.61 -0.84 10.98
C VAL A 307 -28.64 0.24 11.24
#